data_AF-A0A6A5BI05-F1
#
_entry.id   AF-A0A6A5BI05-F1
#
_cell.length_a   1.000
_cell.length_b   1.000
_cell.length_c   1.000
_cell.angle_alpha   90.00
_cell.angle_beta   90.00
_cell.angle_gamma   90.00
#
_symmetry.space_group_name_H-M   'P 1'
#
loop_
_entity.id
_entity.type
_entity.pdbx_description
1 polymer ?
#
loop_
_entity_poly.entity_id
_entity_poly.type
_entity_poly.pdbx_seq_one_letter_code
_entity_poly.pdbx_strand_id
1 'polypeptide(L)'
;MSSESEGVVVQKPSNNSSLTNSLTNSTNTNRQEILRKKFCKDYNLPISIITSPYFEYYLDLYDDYLGCRKQWNTMLQIVDKQFRSSEGLFSLVTNESVNRILNIIENSDVYVNHFNSSKVKPEELWIENYKRYYPMAIESVDHLEKFFPNLTNVQQEVYTGNYDGFSFVSVDMTSANFNIMKFVDTQLTLNCKTYKELIRVGLKSKLEDPNNNYKTMHKLDTDALLQDVQNDDSPFFKYIVEAKYLRQVLFGKLSPKRQQVIQKCVMRSLIKLLIEKAEQCDNPIIKKYLITDRFSACTADEIVVRVTDTKRDRSYEELSKQDQLLHTNILMKFIRDTINSEPYLQQITFRVEGFTLKQIKSPKLGDKAVGFVKEYITDAILGEKSNSEHRGLLNVEFKGVTNYLFPQVFKNYFGKEIEENDRKILLDGQFIATLDDTIF
;
A
#
# COMPACT_ATOMS: atom_id res chain seq x y z
N MET A 1 42.71 35.32 -66.89
CA MET A 1 42.67 36.45 -65.94
C MET A 1 41.21 36.80 -65.69
N SER A 2 40.86 36.91 -64.41
CA SER A 2 39.64 37.47 -63.80
C SER A 2 38.26 36.88 -64.13
N SER A 3 37.64 36.46 -63.03
CA SER A 3 36.37 35.81 -62.75
C SER A 3 35.21 36.79 -62.49
N GLU A 4 33.99 36.21 -62.49
CA GLU A 4 32.80 36.53 -61.67
C GLU A 4 31.95 37.80 -61.94
N SER A 5 30.69 37.61 -62.36
CA SER A 5 29.53 37.48 -61.44
C SER A 5 28.19 37.61 -62.21
N GLU A 6 27.30 36.60 -62.10
CA GLU A 6 25.89 36.71 -62.49
C GLU A 6 25.02 36.41 -61.26
N GLY A 7 24.05 37.30 -61.00
CA GLY A 7 23.17 37.28 -59.84
C GLY A 7 21.97 36.35 -60.02
N VAL A 8 21.60 35.65 -58.94
CA VAL A 8 20.40 34.81 -58.85
C VAL A 8 19.42 35.42 -57.84
N VAL A 9 18.16 35.54 -58.29
CA VAL A 9 17.01 36.07 -57.57
C VAL A 9 16.55 35.11 -56.47
N VAL A 10 16.39 35.62 -55.24
CA VAL A 10 15.88 34.88 -54.07
C VAL A 10 14.36 34.98 -54.00
N GLN A 11 13.65 33.84 -54.11
CA GLN A 11 12.28 33.68 -53.60
C GLN A 11 12.32 33.17 -52.15
N LYS A 12 11.61 33.84 -51.25
CA LYS A 12 11.42 33.42 -49.85
C LYS A 12 10.37 32.30 -49.74
N PRO A 13 10.64 31.19 -49.05
CA PRO A 13 9.60 30.22 -48.70
C PRO A 13 9.00 30.55 -47.32
N SER A 14 7.67 30.60 -47.28
CA SER A 14 6.85 30.60 -46.08
C SER A 14 6.80 29.20 -45.45
N ASN A 15 7.47 28.98 -44.31
CA ASN A 15 7.34 27.77 -43.51
C ASN A 15 7.46 28.12 -42.01
N ASN A 16 6.33 28.26 -41.32
CA ASN A 16 6.30 28.44 -39.86
C ASN A 16 5.18 27.64 -39.15
N SER A 17 4.40 26.81 -39.85
CA SER A 17 3.26 26.07 -39.26
C SER A 17 3.56 24.60 -38.91
N SER A 18 4.66 24.01 -39.38
CA SER A 18 5.00 22.59 -39.15
C SER A 18 5.87 22.36 -37.91
N LEU A 19 6.74 23.31 -37.55
CA LEU A 19 7.57 23.25 -36.34
C LEU A 19 6.77 23.44 -35.05
N THR A 20 5.76 24.31 -35.08
CA THR A 20 4.90 24.57 -33.91
C THR A 20 4.06 23.36 -33.53
N ASN A 21 3.54 22.59 -34.50
CA ASN A 21 2.74 21.39 -34.22
C ASN A 21 3.56 20.22 -33.66
N SER A 22 4.83 20.09 -34.08
CA SER A 22 5.77 19.08 -33.55
C SER A 22 6.17 19.37 -32.10
N LEU A 23 6.45 20.64 -31.78
CA LEU A 23 6.78 21.10 -30.42
C LEU A 23 5.57 21.02 -29.48
N THR A 24 4.37 21.40 -29.92
CA THR A 24 3.15 21.29 -29.09
C THR A 24 2.78 19.84 -28.80
N ASN A 25 2.90 18.94 -29.79
CA ASN A 25 2.64 17.52 -29.59
C ASN A 25 3.66 16.89 -28.64
N SER A 26 4.96 17.17 -28.81
CA SER A 26 6.02 16.69 -27.91
C SER A 26 5.83 17.18 -26.47
N THR A 27 5.46 18.46 -26.27
CA THR A 27 5.21 19.01 -24.92
C THR A 27 3.96 18.44 -24.26
N ASN A 28 2.90 18.13 -25.02
CA ASN A 28 1.68 17.51 -24.50
C ASN A 28 1.88 16.03 -24.16
N THR A 29 2.63 15.30 -24.97
CA THR A 29 2.99 13.89 -24.70
C THR A 29 3.80 13.77 -23.41
N ASN A 30 4.78 14.65 -23.20
CA ASN A 30 5.61 14.66 -21.99
C ASN A 30 4.80 15.00 -20.71
N ARG A 31 3.83 15.92 -20.82
CA ARG A 31 2.89 16.23 -19.71
C ARG A 31 2.08 15.01 -19.29
N GLN A 32 1.36 14.39 -20.24
CA GLN A 32 0.55 13.21 -19.94
C GLN A 32 1.37 12.06 -19.35
N GLU A 33 2.62 11.87 -19.77
CA GLU A 33 3.52 10.87 -19.18
C GLU A 33 3.85 11.16 -17.71
N ILE A 34 4.08 12.43 -17.33
CA ILE A 34 4.27 12.83 -15.93
C ILE A 34 3.05 12.45 -15.09
N LEU A 35 1.84 12.73 -15.60
CA LEU A 35 0.60 12.41 -14.91
C LEU A 35 0.40 10.90 -14.76
N ARG A 36 0.64 10.11 -15.82
CA ARG A 36 0.58 8.64 -15.78
C ARG A 36 1.59 8.07 -14.78
N LYS A 37 2.82 8.59 -14.77
CA LYS A 37 3.86 8.18 -13.80
C LYS A 37 3.43 8.46 -12.36
N LYS A 38 2.85 9.64 -12.12
CA LYS A 38 2.28 10.00 -10.82
C LYS A 38 1.14 9.05 -10.43
N PHE A 39 0.22 8.77 -11.34
CA PHE A 39 -0.89 7.85 -11.12
C PHE A 39 -0.43 6.44 -10.72
N CYS A 40 0.49 5.84 -11.49
CA CYS A 40 1.04 4.53 -11.16
C CYS A 40 1.70 4.52 -9.78
N LYS A 41 2.41 5.60 -9.41
CA LYS A 41 3.07 5.72 -8.11
C LYS A 41 2.06 5.86 -6.96
N ASP A 42 1.08 6.74 -7.12
CA ASP A 42 0.09 7.04 -6.09
C ASP A 42 -0.77 5.81 -5.77
N TYR A 43 -1.09 4.98 -6.75
CA TYR A 43 -1.87 3.76 -6.55
C TYR A 43 -1.04 2.47 -6.43
N ASN A 44 0.30 2.58 -6.55
CA ASN A 44 1.24 1.45 -6.57
C ASN A 44 0.87 0.39 -7.63
N LEU A 45 0.63 0.84 -8.86
CA LEU A 45 0.23 -0.01 -9.98
C LEU A 45 1.46 -0.72 -10.59
N PRO A 46 1.34 -2.01 -10.97
CA PRO A 46 2.41 -2.76 -11.63
C PRO A 46 2.47 -2.44 -13.14
N ILE A 47 2.46 -1.15 -13.49
CA ILE A 47 2.54 -0.66 -14.88
C ILE A 47 3.91 -0.01 -15.07
N SER A 48 4.77 -0.67 -15.84
CA SER A 48 6.11 -0.17 -16.17
C SER A 48 6.14 0.73 -17.41
N ILE A 49 5.18 0.58 -18.33
CA ILE A 49 5.09 1.37 -19.57
C ILE A 49 4.00 2.44 -19.43
N ILE A 50 4.42 3.69 -19.40
CA ILE A 50 3.53 4.87 -19.26
C ILE A 50 3.25 5.57 -20.59
N THR A 51 3.81 5.08 -21.70
CA THR A 51 3.59 5.63 -23.02
C THR A 51 2.33 5.03 -23.64
N SER A 52 1.63 5.82 -24.46
CA SER A 52 0.47 5.32 -25.22
C SER A 52 0.94 4.54 -26.45
N PRO A 53 0.24 3.46 -26.89
CA PRO A 53 -1.02 2.92 -26.35
C PRO A 53 -0.86 1.92 -25.19
N TYR A 54 0.38 1.65 -24.75
CA TYR A 54 0.66 0.59 -23.77
C TYR A 54 0.08 0.86 -22.39
N PHE A 55 0.12 2.11 -21.95
CA PHE A 55 -0.46 2.50 -20.67
C PHE A 55 -1.96 2.17 -20.63
N GLU A 56 -2.71 2.54 -21.67
CA GLU A 56 -4.13 2.26 -21.79
C GLU A 56 -4.39 0.75 -21.82
N TYR A 57 -3.59 0.00 -22.59
CA TYR A 57 -3.62 -1.46 -22.63
C TYR A 57 -3.48 -2.09 -21.22
N TYR A 58 -2.50 -1.67 -20.42
CA TYR A 58 -2.33 -2.24 -19.07
C TYR A 58 -3.40 -1.80 -18.08
N LEU A 59 -3.90 -0.57 -18.21
CA LEU A 59 -5.09 -0.19 -17.47
C LEU A 59 -6.23 -1.16 -17.79
N ASP A 60 -6.43 -1.54 -19.06
CA ASP A 60 -7.54 -2.42 -19.47
C ASP A 60 -7.31 -3.84 -18.96
N LEU A 61 -6.07 -4.31 -19.05
CA LEU A 61 -5.69 -5.62 -18.55
C LEU A 61 -5.94 -5.77 -17.04
N TYR A 62 -5.68 -4.72 -16.27
CA TYR A 62 -5.73 -4.76 -14.80
C TYR A 62 -7.01 -4.19 -14.18
N ASP A 63 -7.95 -3.63 -14.96
CA ASP A 63 -9.10 -2.91 -14.40
C ASP A 63 -9.99 -3.82 -13.54
N ASP A 64 -10.28 -5.04 -13.98
CA ASP A 64 -11.05 -6.01 -13.18
C ASP A 64 -10.36 -6.32 -11.83
N TYR A 65 -9.03 -6.24 -11.80
CA TYR A 65 -8.21 -6.56 -10.64
C TYR A 65 -7.93 -5.35 -9.72
N LEU A 66 -7.80 -4.14 -10.26
CA LEU A 66 -7.36 -2.95 -9.52
C LEU A 66 -8.37 -1.79 -9.54
N GLY A 67 -9.40 -1.83 -10.40
CA GLY A 67 -10.34 -0.73 -10.62
C GLY A 67 -9.67 0.54 -11.15
N CYS A 68 -8.52 0.39 -11.83
CA CYS A 68 -7.63 1.50 -12.16
C CYS A 68 -8.17 2.40 -13.28
N ARG A 69 -9.08 1.94 -14.15
CA ARG A 69 -9.71 2.79 -15.18
C ARG A 69 -10.55 3.88 -14.55
N LYS A 70 -11.40 3.54 -13.58
CA LYS A 70 -12.26 4.50 -12.89
C LYS A 70 -11.42 5.53 -12.13
N GLN A 71 -10.36 5.09 -11.46
CA GLN A 71 -9.42 5.95 -10.75
C GLN A 71 -8.68 6.90 -11.70
N TRP A 72 -8.20 6.38 -12.84
CA TRP A 72 -7.52 7.18 -13.86
C TRP A 72 -8.44 8.26 -14.45
N ASN A 73 -9.65 7.88 -14.85
CA ASN A 73 -10.64 8.82 -15.38
C ASN A 73 -11.02 9.88 -14.35
N THR A 74 -11.11 9.51 -13.09
CA THR A 74 -11.36 10.44 -11.99
C THR A 74 -10.22 11.45 -11.86
N MET A 75 -8.97 11.00 -11.88
CA MET A 75 -7.79 11.87 -11.83
C MET A 75 -7.77 12.86 -13.01
N LEU A 76 -8.06 12.41 -14.23
CA LEU A 76 -8.16 13.28 -15.41
C LEU A 76 -9.24 14.36 -15.23
N GLN A 77 -10.42 13.98 -14.75
CA GLN A 77 -11.52 14.93 -14.51
C GLN A 77 -11.17 15.98 -13.44
N ILE A 78 -10.48 15.58 -12.38
CA ILE A 78 -9.99 16.50 -11.34
C ILE A 78 -9.03 17.51 -11.96
N VAL A 79 -7.99 17.02 -12.66
CA VAL A 79 -6.95 17.87 -13.28
C VAL A 79 -7.56 18.85 -14.27
N ASP A 80 -8.49 18.38 -15.11
CA ASP A 80 -9.16 19.20 -16.11
C ASP A 80 -10.06 20.28 -15.45
N LYS A 81 -11.01 19.86 -14.61
CA LYS A 81 -12.04 20.76 -14.07
C LYS A 81 -11.53 21.69 -12.97
N GLN A 82 -10.72 21.16 -12.06
CA GLN A 82 -10.33 21.88 -10.84
C GLN A 82 -8.97 22.54 -10.97
N PHE A 83 -8.08 21.98 -11.79
CA PHE A 83 -6.72 22.46 -11.97
C PHE A 83 -6.48 23.05 -13.36
N ARG A 84 -7.52 23.26 -14.18
CA ARG A 84 -7.45 23.87 -15.52
C ARG A 84 -6.44 23.17 -16.42
N SER A 85 -6.47 21.85 -16.37
CA SER A 85 -5.55 20.96 -17.09
C SER A 85 -4.07 21.15 -16.69
N SER A 86 -3.79 21.76 -15.54
CA SER A 86 -2.43 21.98 -15.00
C SER A 86 -2.02 20.87 -14.04
N GLU A 87 -1.35 19.85 -14.60
CA GLU A 87 -0.77 18.73 -13.85
C GLU A 87 0.28 19.17 -12.81
N GLY A 88 1.03 20.23 -13.13
CA GLY A 88 2.01 20.82 -12.23
C GLY A 88 1.36 21.46 -11.01
N LEU A 89 0.26 22.20 -11.21
CA LEU A 89 -0.49 22.80 -10.11
C LEU A 89 -1.17 21.74 -9.25
N PHE A 90 -1.74 20.71 -9.87
CA PHE A 90 -2.29 19.55 -9.17
C PHE A 90 -1.24 18.84 -8.29
N SER A 91 -0.06 18.59 -8.85
CA SER A 91 1.06 17.98 -8.13
C SER A 91 1.59 18.88 -7.01
N LEU A 92 1.62 20.20 -7.23
CA LEU A 92 2.03 21.18 -6.23
C LEU A 92 1.09 21.17 -5.03
N VAL A 93 -0.22 21.33 -5.25
CA VAL A 93 -1.22 21.38 -4.17
C VAL A 93 -1.24 20.08 -3.37
N THR A 94 -1.21 18.92 -4.04
CA THR A 94 -1.23 17.61 -3.36
C THR A 94 0.02 17.38 -2.50
N ASN A 95 1.21 17.69 -3.02
CA ASN A 95 2.46 17.53 -2.28
C ASN A 95 2.62 18.55 -1.15
N GLU A 96 2.28 19.82 -1.39
CA GLU A 96 2.40 20.86 -0.37
C GLU A 96 1.46 20.65 0.82
N SER A 97 0.29 20.04 0.59
CA SER A 97 -0.64 19.69 1.67
C SER A 97 -0.05 18.62 2.60
N VAL A 98 0.65 17.63 2.04
CA VAL A 98 1.37 16.61 2.83
C VAL A 98 2.57 17.23 3.56
N ASN A 99 3.36 18.05 2.86
CA ASN A 99 4.51 18.73 3.47
C ASN A 99 4.09 19.69 4.58
N ARG A 100 2.89 20.28 4.51
CA ARG A 100 2.33 21.11 5.58
C ARG A 100 2.10 20.30 6.85
N ILE A 101 1.48 19.11 6.74
CA ILE A 101 1.27 18.21 7.87
C ILE A 101 2.62 17.80 8.47
N LEU A 102 3.55 17.37 7.60
CA LEU A 102 4.88 16.97 7.99
C LEU A 102 5.58 18.06 8.82
N ASN A 103 5.60 19.29 8.32
CA ASN A 103 6.24 20.43 8.98
C ASN A 103 5.63 20.72 10.36
N ILE A 104 4.29 20.66 10.49
CA ILE A 104 3.62 20.86 11.78
C ILE A 104 4.05 19.79 12.79
N ILE A 105 4.07 18.51 12.38
CA ILE A 105 4.46 17.41 13.25
C ILE A 105 5.94 17.50 13.62
N GLU A 106 6.83 17.69 12.63
CA GLU A 106 8.29 17.73 12.84
C GLU A 106 8.74 18.84 13.79
N ASN A 107 8.00 19.95 13.82
CA ASN A 107 8.28 21.08 14.72
C ASN A 107 7.51 21.02 16.05
N SER A 108 6.68 20.00 16.28
CA SER A 108 5.95 19.85 17.54
C SER A 108 6.87 19.38 18.67
N ASP A 109 6.62 19.87 19.88
CA ASP A 109 7.36 19.47 21.08
C ASP A 109 7.29 17.95 21.33
N VAL A 110 6.09 17.37 21.18
CA VAL A 110 5.85 15.93 21.30
C VAL A 110 6.71 15.14 20.31
N TYR A 111 6.81 15.58 19.06
CA TYR A 111 7.67 14.89 18.10
C TYR A 111 9.15 15.03 18.45
N VAL A 112 9.63 16.24 18.73
CA VAL A 112 11.07 16.50 18.92
C VAL A 112 11.58 15.89 20.23
N ASN A 113 10.87 16.12 21.34
CA ASN A 113 11.38 15.83 22.68
C ASN A 113 10.93 14.48 23.24
N HIS A 114 9.85 13.89 22.70
CA HIS A 114 9.33 12.59 23.14
C HIS A 114 9.45 11.52 22.06
N PHE A 115 8.81 11.69 20.90
CA PHE A 115 8.76 10.64 19.88
C PHE A 115 10.09 10.42 19.16
N ASN A 116 10.77 11.47 18.70
CA ASN A 116 12.00 11.43 17.89
C ASN A 116 13.27 11.72 18.71
N SER A 117 13.16 11.66 20.04
CA SER A 117 14.28 11.88 20.94
C SER A 117 15.17 10.64 21.04
N SER A 118 16.49 10.85 21.07
CA SER A 118 17.46 9.78 21.35
C SER A 118 17.46 9.35 22.83
N LYS A 119 16.86 10.16 23.72
CA LYS A 119 16.76 9.88 25.16
C LYS A 119 15.68 8.85 25.49
N VAL A 120 14.71 8.67 24.59
CA VAL A 120 13.57 7.77 24.78
C VAL A 120 13.67 6.63 23.78
N LYS A 121 13.71 5.39 24.25
CA LYS A 121 13.71 4.23 23.35
C LYS A 121 12.30 4.02 22.77
N PRO A 122 12.15 3.57 21.52
CA PRO A 122 10.83 3.34 20.93
C PRO A 122 9.97 2.36 21.77
N GLU A 123 10.59 1.36 22.39
CA GLU A 123 9.92 0.40 23.24
C GLU A 123 9.34 1.04 24.52
N GLU A 124 9.95 2.10 25.04
CA GLU A 124 9.45 2.85 26.21
C GLU A 124 8.12 3.54 25.86
N LEU A 125 8.01 4.10 24.65
CA LEU A 125 6.77 4.73 24.15
C LEU A 125 5.61 3.72 24.08
N TRP A 126 5.92 2.46 23.73
CA TRP A 126 4.94 1.37 23.77
C TRP A 126 4.59 0.98 25.21
N ILE A 127 5.59 0.79 26.09
CA ILE A 127 5.37 0.45 27.50
C ILE A 127 4.50 1.50 28.20
N GLU A 128 4.77 2.79 27.99
CA GLU A 128 4.02 3.90 28.58
C GLU A 128 2.52 3.78 28.28
N ASN A 129 2.17 3.51 27.01
CA ASN A 129 0.77 3.33 26.61
C ASN A 129 0.19 2.01 27.11
N TYR A 130 0.96 0.91 27.05
CA TYR A 130 0.50 -0.39 27.54
C TYR A 130 0.19 -0.35 29.05
N LYS A 131 1.02 0.33 29.85
CA LYS A 131 0.83 0.50 31.30
C LYS A 131 -0.42 1.28 31.68
N ARG A 132 -0.97 2.13 30.79
CA ARG A 132 -2.26 2.80 31.04
C ARG A 132 -3.40 1.81 31.22
N TYR A 133 -3.28 0.62 30.62
CA TYR A 133 -4.26 -0.46 30.69
C TYR A 133 -3.85 -1.56 31.66
N TYR A 134 -2.54 -1.85 31.74
CA TYR A 134 -1.99 -2.89 32.62
C TYR A 134 -0.82 -2.35 33.47
N PRO A 135 -1.08 -1.59 34.54
CA PRO A 135 -0.04 -0.87 35.29
C PRO A 135 1.07 -1.76 35.86
N MET A 136 0.75 -3.01 36.17
CA MET A 136 1.66 -3.98 36.82
C MET A 136 2.31 -4.99 35.86
N ALA A 137 2.07 -4.88 34.55
CA ALA A 137 2.44 -5.94 33.61
C ALA A 137 3.91 -5.94 33.20
N ILE A 138 4.58 -4.79 33.18
CA ILE A 138 5.96 -4.64 32.70
C ILE A 138 6.66 -3.58 33.54
N GLU A 139 7.82 -3.88 34.11
CA GLU A 139 8.54 -2.90 34.92
C GLU A 139 9.37 -1.94 34.05
N SER A 140 10.18 -2.48 33.12
CA SER A 140 11.10 -1.73 32.26
C SER A 140 11.37 -2.44 30.92
N VAL A 141 12.09 -1.75 30.03
CA VAL A 141 12.54 -2.26 28.71
C VAL A 141 13.39 -3.52 28.84
N ASP A 142 14.22 -3.61 29.88
CA ASP A 142 15.16 -4.73 30.08
C ASP A 142 14.43 -6.07 30.33
N HIS A 143 13.13 -6.02 30.65
CA HIS A 143 12.29 -7.18 30.85
C HIS A 143 11.43 -7.56 29.63
N LEU A 144 11.51 -6.81 28.51
CA LEU A 144 10.66 -7.04 27.34
C LEU A 144 10.88 -8.39 26.67
N GLU A 145 12.13 -8.85 26.57
CA GLU A 145 12.41 -10.15 25.95
C GLU A 145 11.86 -11.32 26.79
N LYS A 146 11.69 -11.13 28.11
CA LYS A 146 11.00 -12.11 28.96
C LYS A 146 9.48 -11.99 28.87
N PHE A 147 8.99 -10.80 28.51
CA PHE A 147 7.56 -10.53 28.37
C PHE A 147 6.98 -11.14 27.10
N PHE A 148 7.71 -11.03 25.98
CA PHE A 148 7.25 -11.55 24.70
C PHE A 148 7.52 -13.05 24.54
N PRO A 149 6.65 -13.79 23.85
CA PRO A 149 6.89 -15.19 23.55
C PRO A 149 8.14 -15.35 22.69
N ASN A 150 8.92 -16.40 22.97
CA ASN A 150 10.04 -16.80 22.13
C ASN A 150 9.51 -17.62 20.95
N LEU A 151 9.61 -17.06 19.75
CA LEU A 151 9.12 -17.67 18.52
C LEU A 151 10.31 -18.22 17.75
N THR A 152 10.53 -19.53 17.81
CA THR A 152 11.74 -20.18 17.28
C THR A 152 11.68 -20.46 15.78
N ASN A 153 10.50 -20.48 15.16
CA ASN A 153 10.31 -20.81 13.74
C ASN A 153 9.57 -19.74 12.91
N VAL A 154 9.52 -18.49 13.40
CA VAL A 154 8.86 -17.39 12.68
C VAL A 154 9.81 -16.76 11.67
N GLN A 155 9.39 -16.73 10.41
CA GLN A 155 10.11 -16.05 9.34
C GLN A 155 9.68 -14.58 9.24
N GLN A 156 10.39 -13.79 8.43
CA GLN A 156 9.92 -12.43 8.09
C GLN A 156 8.72 -12.47 7.15
N GLU A 157 8.66 -13.45 6.24
CA GLU A 157 7.62 -13.54 5.21
C GLU A 157 7.24 -14.99 4.92
N VAL A 158 6.06 -15.20 4.33
CA VAL A 158 5.57 -16.53 3.90
C VAL A 158 5.78 -16.80 2.41
N TYR A 159 6.47 -15.93 1.67
CA TYR A 159 6.65 -16.05 0.21
C TYR A 159 7.83 -16.96 -0.13
N THR A 160 7.72 -18.23 0.26
CA THR A 160 8.71 -19.27 -0.05
C THR A 160 8.02 -20.44 -0.77
N GLY A 161 8.78 -21.18 -1.58
CA GLY A 161 8.22 -22.33 -2.33
C GLY A 161 7.69 -23.47 -1.45
N ASN A 162 7.97 -23.46 -0.14
CA ASN A 162 7.52 -24.50 0.79
C ASN A 162 6.07 -24.33 1.26
N TYR A 163 5.42 -23.22 0.89
CA TYR A 163 4.08 -22.85 1.35
C TYR A 163 3.03 -22.85 0.23
N ASP A 164 3.35 -23.43 -0.93
CA ASP A 164 2.42 -23.55 -2.04
C ASP A 164 1.18 -24.39 -1.65
N GLY A 165 0.00 -23.83 -1.88
CA GLY A 165 -1.30 -24.41 -1.52
C GLY A 165 -1.67 -24.29 -0.03
N PHE A 166 -0.85 -23.65 0.80
CA PHE A 166 -1.14 -23.56 2.24
C PHE A 166 -2.16 -22.45 2.53
N SER A 167 -3.01 -22.70 3.52
CA SER A 167 -3.98 -21.77 4.06
C SER A 167 -3.45 -21.11 5.33
N PHE A 168 -3.74 -19.82 5.46
CA PHE A 168 -3.25 -18.96 6.53
C PHE A 168 -4.36 -18.03 7.03
N VAL A 169 -4.19 -17.54 8.25
CA VAL A 169 -4.86 -16.34 8.77
C VAL A 169 -3.81 -15.26 8.99
N SER A 170 -4.02 -14.10 8.37
CA SER A 170 -3.22 -12.89 8.58
C SER A 170 -3.94 -11.92 9.49
N VAL A 171 -3.16 -11.24 10.33
CA VAL A 171 -3.57 -10.08 11.12
C VAL A 171 -2.67 -8.91 10.75
N ASP A 172 -3.24 -7.93 10.05
CA ASP A 172 -2.53 -6.80 9.46
C ASP A 172 -2.97 -5.48 10.10
N MET A 173 -2.02 -4.65 10.53
CA MET A 173 -2.31 -3.32 11.05
C MET A 173 -2.65 -2.38 9.89
N THR A 174 -3.91 -1.95 9.83
CA THR A 174 -4.36 -1.04 8.76
C THR A 174 -3.76 0.35 9.00
N SER A 175 -3.19 0.96 7.95
CA SER A 175 -2.52 2.28 8.05
C SER A 175 -1.52 2.33 9.21
N ALA A 176 -0.67 1.29 9.32
CA ALA A 176 0.17 1.03 10.49
C ALA A 176 0.95 2.25 11.01
N ASN A 177 1.52 3.06 10.12
CA ASN A 177 2.26 4.26 10.50
C ASN A 177 1.39 5.30 11.21
N PHE A 178 0.21 5.60 10.66
CA PHE A 178 -0.75 6.53 11.27
C PHE A 178 -1.23 6.00 12.63
N ASN A 179 -1.65 4.73 12.67
CA ASN A 179 -2.20 4.16 13.89
C ASN A 179 -1.18 4.08 15.02
N ILE A 180 0.09 3.79 14.74
CA ILE A 180 1.13 3.81 15.78
C ILE A 180 1.47 5.22 16.25
N MET A 181 1.56 6.20 15.36
CA MET A 181 1.76 7.59 15.77
C MET A 181 0.65 8.03 16.73
N LYS A 182 -0.61 7.76 16.36
CA LYS A 182 -1.80 8.06 17.19
C LYS A 182 -1.80 7.29 18.51
N PHE A 183 -1.42 6.01 18.48
CA PHE A 183 -1.33 5.16 19.68
C PHE A 183 -0.31 5.70 20.68
N VAL A 184 0.82 6.23 20.21
CA VAL A 184 1.84 6.82 21.08
C VAL A 184 1.32 8.11 21.70
N ASP A 185 0.92 9.06 20.85
CA ASP A 185 0.33 10.33 21.27
C ASP A 185 -0.52 10.90 20.13
N THR A 186 -1.76 11.28 20.41
CA THR A 186 -2.68 11.78 19.39
C THR A 186 -2.18 13.07 18.72
N GLN A 187 -1.35 13.87 19.39
CA GLN A 187 -0.75 15.09 18.84
C GLN A 187 0.19 14.80 17.67
N LEU A 188 0.82 13.63 17.62
CA LEU A 188 1.62 13.16 16.48
C LEU A 188 0.79 12.93 15.21
N THR A 189 -0.54 12.94 15.35
CA THR A 189 -1.52 12.90 14.27
C THR A 189 -2.45 14.11 14.27
N LEU A 190 -2.01 15.22 14.88
CA LEU A 190 -2.80 16.45 15.02
C LEU A 190 -4.19 16.21 15.63
N ASN A 191 -4.27 15.25 16.57
CA ASN A 191 -5.49 14.78 17.22
C ASN A 191 -6.55 14.20 16.28
N CYS A 192 -6.17 13.84 15.05
CA CYS A 192 -7.06 13.20 14.08
C CYS A 192 -7.27 11.72 14.46
N LYS A 193 -8.50 11.23 14.30
CA LYS A 193 -8.84 9.83 14.57
C LYS A 193 -8.51 8.92 13.39
N THR A 194 -8.51 9.49 12.19
CA THR A 194 -8.26 8.78 10.93
C THR A 194 -7.22 9.50 10.06
N TYR A 195 -6.54 8.74 9.19
CA TYR A 195 -5.63 9.32 8.19
C TYR A 195 -6.37 10.30 7.24
N LYS A 196 -7.64 10.00 6.94
CA LYS A 196 -8.52 10.85 6.14
C LYS A 196 -8.70 12.24 6.77
N GLU A 197 -8.96 12.30 8.07
CA GLU A 197 -9.04 13.57 8.81
C GLU A 197 -7.71 14.33 8.80
N LEU A 198 -6.58 13.63 8.96
CA LEU A 198 -5.26 14.24 8.92
C LEU A 198 -4.97 14.91 7.57
N ILE A 199 -5.31 14.24 6.47
CA ILE A 199 -5.21 14.79 5.11
C ILE A 199 -6.09 16.01 4.93
N ARG A 200 -7.33 15.98 5.45
CA ARG A 200 -8.23 17.13 5.44
C ARG A 200 -7.62 18.34 6.15
N VAL A 201 -7.02 18.14 7.32
CA VAL A 201 -6.36 19.21 8.08
C VAL A 201 -5.22 19.83 7.26
N GLY A 202 -4.38 19.00 6.64
CA GLY A 202 -3.30 19.48 5.77
C GLY A 202 -3.78 20.29 4.57
N LEU A 203 -4.80 19.78 3.87
CA LEU A 203 -5.40 20.46 2.73
C LEU A 203 -6.03 21.79 3.11
N LYS A 204 -6.87 21.82 4.15
CA LYS A 204 -7.48 23.07 4.63
C LYS A 204 -6.44 24.09 5.03
N SER A 205 -5.49 23.70 5.89
CA SER A 205 -4.43 24.60 6.34
C SER A 205 -3.63 25.17 5.17
N LYS A 206 -3.48 24.43 4.08
CA LYS A 206 -2.73 24.89 2.92
C LYS A 206 -3.55 25.78 2.00
N LEU A 207 -4.81 25.45 1.75
CA LEU A 207 -5.71 26.21 0.87
C LEU A 207 -6.15 27.53 1.51
N GLU A 208 -6.31 27.58 2.84
CA GLU A 208 -6.72 28.76 3.60
C GLU A 208 -5.54 29.69 3.96
N ASP A 209 -4.29 29.28 3.72
CA ASP A 209 -3.11 30.09 4.03
C ASP A 209 -3.12 31.41 3.22
N PRO A 210 -3.25 32.59 3.86
CA PRO A 210 -3.31 33.87 3.16
C PRO A 210 -2.01 34.22 2.42
N ASN A 211 -0.89 33.55 2.75
CA ASN A 211 0.38 33.72 2.07
C ASN A 211 0.54 32.80 0.86
N ASN A 212 -0.43 31.91 0.59
CA ASN A 212 -0.41 31.11 -0.62
C ASN A 212 -0.78 31.97 -1.83
N ASN A 213 -0.14 31.70 -2.96
CA ASN A 213 -0.37 32.43 -4.21
C ASN A 213 -1.29 31.65 -5.17
N TYR A 214 -2.06 30.69 -4.68
CA TYR A 214 -2.89 29.84 -5.53
C TYR A 214 -4.00 30.65 -6.21
N LYS A 215 -4.69 31.50 -5.45
CA LYS A 215 -5.78 32.33 -5.96
C LYS A 215 -5.26 33.46 -6.87
N THR A 216 -4.13 34.06 -6.53
CA THR A 216 -3.56 35.24 -7.21
C THR A 216 -2.71 34.88 -8.43
N MET A 217 -1.72 34.00 -8.29
CA MET A 217 -0.80 33.63 -9.37
C MET A 217 -1.35 32.52 -10.26
N HIS A 218 -2.00 31.52 -9.66
CA HIS A 218 -2.46 30.34 -10.39
C HIS A 218 -3.96 30.39 -10.75
N LYS A 219 -4.68 31.43 -10.28
CA LYS A 219 -6.13 31.60 -10.47
C LYS A 219 -6.92 30.34 -10.07
N LEU A 220 -6.43 29.60 -9.07
CA LEU A 220 -7.08 28.40 -8.58
C LEU A 220 -8.34 28.79 -7.79
N ASP A 221 -9.44 28.06 -8.00
CA ASP A 221 -10.65 28.22 -7.20
C ASP A 221 -10.49 27.45 -5.88
N THR A 222 -9.82 28.10 -4.92
CA THR A 222 -9.57 27.55 -3.60
C THR A 222 -10.86 27.31 -2.82
N ASP A 223 -11.91 28.08 -3.09
CA ASP A 223 -13.17 28.01 -2.36
C ASP A 223 -13.95 26.76 -2.79
N ALA A 224 -13.97 26.44 -4.10
CA ALA A 224 -14.50 25.18 -4.62
C ALA A 224 -13.72 23.96 -4.11
N LEU A 225 -12.38 24.01 -4.10
CA LEU A 225 -11.56 22.93 -3.56
C LEU A 225 -11.79 22.73 -2.06
N LEU A 226 -11.99 23.80 -1.30
CA LEU A 226 -12.31 23.69 0.12
C LEU A 226 -13.66 23.01 0.34
N GLN A 227 -14.67 23.29 -0.50
CA GLN A 227 -15.95 22.56 -0.48
C GLN A 227 -15.76 21.08 -0.76
N ASP A 228 -14.95 20.74 -1.76
CA ASP A 228 -14.60 19.34 -2.07
C ASP A 228 -13.93 18.63 -0.90
N VAL A 229 -13.03 19.29 -0.19
CA VAL A 229 -12.32 18.73 0.97
C VAL A 229 -13.27 18.45 2.16
N GLN A 230 -14.41 19.14 2.25
CA GLN A 230 -15.44 18.83 3.26
C GLN A 230 -16.28 17.62 2.87
N ASN A 231 -16.41 17.32 1.57
CA ASN A 231 -17.22 16.22 1.07
C ASN A 231 -16.37 14.94 0.94
N ASP A 232 -16.68 13.95 1.77
CA ASP A 232 -16.01 12.64 1.77
C ASP A 232 -16.10 11.90 0.44
N ASP A 233 -17.14 12.16 -0.35
CA ASP A 233 -17.38 11.56 -1.67
C ASP A 233 -16.86 12.42 -2.83
N SER A 234 -16.25 13.58 -2.54
CA SER A 234 -15.65 14.39 -3.60
C SER A 234 -14.53 13.60 -4.30
N PRO A 235 -14.52 13.56 -5.65
CA PRO A 235 -13.47 12.87 -6.39
C PRO A 235 -12.06 13.31 -6.00
N PHE A 236 -11.85 14.62 -5.80
CA PHE A 236 -10.55 15.17 -5.43
C PHE A 236 -10.08 14.70 -4.06
N PHE A 237 -10.94 14.83 -3.06
CA PHE A 237 -10.59 14.44 -1.71
C PHE A 237 -10.37 12.93 -1.60
N LYS A 238 -11.23 12.12 -2.25
CA LYS A 238 -11.09 10.67 -2.32
C LYS A 238 -9.75 10.25 -2.94
N TYR A 239 -9.37 10.86 -4.07
CA TYR A 239 -8.08 10.59 -4.71
C TYR A 239 -6.90 10.81 -3.75
N ILE A 240 -6.84 11.95 -3.04
CA ILE A 240 -5.70 12.27 -2.16
C ILE A 240 -5.61 11.28 -0.99
N VAL A 241 -6.75 10.89 -0.41
CA VAL A 241 -6.80 9.95 0.72
C VAL A 241 -6.34 8.55 0.31
N GLU A 242 -6.67 8.13 -0.92
CA GLU A 242 -6.31 6.82 -1.48
C GLU A 242 -4.87 6.77 -2.02
N ALA A 243 -4.24 7.92 -2.30
CA ALA A 243 -2.87 7.99 -2.80
C ALA A 243 -1.85 7.44 -1.78
N LYS A 244 -1.45 6.19 -1.96
CA LYS A 244 -0.49 5.45 -1.14
C LYS A 244 0.86 6.16 -1.10
N TYR A 245 1.33 6.70 -2.23
CA TYR A 245 2.60 7.42 -2.26
C TYR A 245 2.60 8.65 -1.35
N LEU A 246 1.53 9.44 -1.32
CA LEU A 246 1.42 10.60 -0.42
C LEU A 246 1.52 10.18 1.06
N ARG A 247 0.86 9.06 1.42
CA ARG A 247 0.98 8.46 2.75
C ARG A 247 2.42 8.05 3.07
N GLN A 248 3.10 7.41 2.11
CA GLN A 248 4.50 7.00 2.25
C GLN A 248 5.44 8.20 2.40
N VAL A 249 5.22 9.29 1.66
CA VAL A 249 6.01 10.52 1.78
C VAL A 249 5.87 11.12 3.17
N LEU A 250 4.64 11.18 3.71
CA LEU A 250 4.39 11.72 5.05
C LEU A 250 5.11 10.89 6.12
N PHE A 251 4.77 9.62 6.23
CA PHE A 251 5.25 8.80 7.35
C PHE A 251 6.68 8.27 7.16
N GLY A 252 7.16 8.19 5.92
CA GLY A 252 8.54 7.82 5.61
C GLY A 252 9.57 8.85 6.08
N LYS A 253 9.16 10.09 6.33
CA LYS A 253 10.01 11.15 6.91
C LYS A 253 9.91 11.25 8.43
N LEU A 254 8.84 10.70 9.04
CA LEU A 254 8.56 10.79 10.47
C LEU A 254 9.20 9.66 11.29
N SER A 255 10.50 9.42 11.15
CA SER A 255 11.25 8.39 11.89
C SER A 255 10.69 6.96 11.72
N PRO A 256 10.67 6.42 10.48
CA PRO A 256 10.04 5.14 10.16
C PRO A 256 10.59 3.95 10.94
N LYS A 257 11.89 3.94 11.27
CA LYS A 257 12.51 2.87 12.08
C LYS A 257 11.89 2.78 13.48
N ARG A 258 11.61 3.92 14.12
CA ARG A 258 11.00 3.97 15.46
C ARG A 258 9.56 3.47 15.40
N GLN A 259 8.82 3.89 14.38
CA GLN A 259 7.46 3.38 14.13
C GLN A 259 7.47 1.85 13.99
N GLN A 260 8.37 1.28 13.18
CA GLN A 260 8.46 -0.17 12.99
C GLN A 260 8.78 -0.94 14.29
N VAL A 261 9.63 -0.41 15.17
CA VAL A 261 9.90 -1.05 16.47
C VAL A 261 8.64 -1.09 17.33
N ILE A 262 7.89 0.02 17.39
CA ILE A 262 6.64 0.07 18.16
C ILE A 262 5.58 -0.86 17.57
N GLN A 263 5.46 -0.91 16.23
CA GLN A 263 4.58 -1.85 15.53
C GLN A 263 4.92 -3.29 15.93
N LYS A 264 6.21 -3.67 15.94
CA LYS A 264 6.66 -5.00 16.41
C LYS A 264 6.28 -5.28 17.86
N CYS A 265 6.41 -4.31 18.77
CA CYS A 265 5.98 -4.49 20.16
C CYS A 265 4.48 -4.79 20.26
N VAL A 266 3.64 -4.06 19.52
CA VAL A 266 2.20 -4.32 19.44
C VAL A 266 1.91 -5.71 18.85
N MET A 267 2.60 -6.11 17.79
CA MET A 267 2.42 -7.44 17.19
C MET A 267 2.84 -8.55 18.15
N ARG A 268 4.00 -8.44 18.80
CA ARG A 268 4.46 -9.43 19.79
C ARG A 268 3.52 -9.49 21.01
N SER A 269 2.95 -8.37 21.45
CA SER A 269 1.97 -8.36 22.55
C SER A 269 0.64 -9.02 22.14
N LEU A 270 0.21 -8.81 20.90
CA LEU A 270 -0.95 -9.51 20.35
C LEU A 270 -0.71 -11.03 20.26
N ILE A 271 0.46 -11.47 19.80
CA ILE A 271 0.81 -12.91 19.78
C ILE A 271 0.73 -13.50 21.19
N LYS A 272 1.36 -12.85 22.18
CA LYS A 272 1.32 -13.26 23.58
C LYS A 272 -0.13 -13.48 24.05
N LEU A 273 -0.95 -12.47 23.83
CA LEU A 273 -2.35 -12.45 24.23
C LEU A 273 -3.17 -13.55 23.54
N LEU A 274 -2.95 -13.78 22.24
CA LEU A 274 -3.59 -14.85 21.49
C LEU A 274 -3.24 -16.23 22.08
N ILE A 275 -1.97 -16.45 22.46
CA ILE A 275 -1.51 -17.68 23.11
C ILE A 275 -2.21 -17.85 24.47
N GLU A 276 -2.17 -16.83 25.33
CA GLU A 276 -2.77 -16.88 26.67
C GLU A 276 -4.28 -17.16 26.62
N LYS A 277 -5.01 -16.52 25.71
CA LYS A 277 -6.45 -16.77 25.53
C LYS A 277 -6.71 -18.15 24.93
N ALA A 278 -5.83 -18.65 24.06
CA ALA A 278 -5.95 -19.99 23.49
C ALA A 278 -5.75 -21.07 24.56
N GLU A 279 -4.82 -20.89 25.50
CA GLU A 279 -4.61 -21.81 26.63
C GLU A 279 -5.86 -21.94 27.51
N GLN A 280 -6.57 -20.83 27.70
CA GLN A 280 -7.78 -20.74 28.52
C GLN A 280 -9.05 -21.24 27.81
N CYS A 281 -9.03 -21.42 26.49
CA CYS A 281 -10.22 -21.84 25.74
C CYS A 281 -10.31 -23.37 25.60
N ASP A 282 -11.52 -23.92 25.57
CA ASP A 282 -11.73 -25.37 25.38
C ASP A 282 -11.76 -25.79 23.91
N ASN A 283 -11.55 -24.86 22.96
CA ASN A 283 -11.62 -25.17 21.54
C ASN A 283 -10.32 -25.83 21.06
N PRO A 284 -10.34 -27.12 20.66
CA PRO A 284 -9.13 -27.83 20.25
C PRO A 284 -8.51 -27.27 18.96
N ILE A 285 -9.31 -26.67 18.08
CA ILE A 285 -8.85 -26.05 16.83
C ILE A 285 -7.99 -24.81 17.16
N ILE A 286 -8.46 -23.97 18.08
CA ILE A 286 -7.73 -22.76 18.49
C ILE A 286 -6.41 -23.15 19.17
N LYS A 287 -6.45 -24.10 20.11
CA LYS A 287 -5.25 -24.62 20.77
C LYS A 287 -4.24 -25.18 19.77
N LYS A 288 -4.71 -25.94 18.78
CA LYS A 288 -3.87 -26.49 17.70
C LYS A 288 -3.10 -25.42 16.93
N TYR A 289 -3.70 -24.26 16.64
CA TYR A 289 -3.04 -23.26 15.80
C TYR A 289 -2.24 -22.21 16.57
N LEU A 290 -2.66 -21.82 17.77
CA LEU A 290 -1.99 -20.74 18.48
C LEU A 290 -0.91 -21.22 19.46
N ILE A 291 -1.00 -22.45 19.97
CA ILE A 291 -0.06 -22.95 20.99
C ILE A 291 1.09 -23.76 20.36
N THR A 292 0.87 -24.40 19.20
CA THR A 292 1.86 -25.32 18.62
C THR A 292 2.80 -24.67 17.59
N ASP A 293 3.23 -23.43 17.82
CA ASP A 293 4.24 -22.75 16.98
C ASP A 293 3.86 -22.64 15.49
N ARG A 294 2.60 -22.31 15.19
CA ARG A 294 2.12 -22.13 13.80
C ARG A 294 2.22 -20.69 13.29
N PHE A 295 2.83 -19.79 14.05
CA PHE A 295 3.19 -18.46 13.57
C PHE A 295 4.25 -18.64 12.48
N SER A 296 3.87 -18.39 11.23
CA SER A 296 4.74 -18.61 10.07
C SER A 296 5.50 -17.37 9.68
N ALA A 297 4.91 -16.19 9.87
CA ALA A 297 5.59 -14.92 9.69
C ALA A 297 5.14 -13.87 10.71
N CYS A 298 6.06 -12.97 11.04
CA CYS A 298 5.79 -11.76 11.82
C CYS A 298 6.66 -10.62 11.27
N THR A 299 6.04 -9.68 10.57
CA THR A 299 6.68 -8.42 10.16
C THR A 299 6.51 -7.38 11.28
N ALA A 300 6.73 -6.11 10.96
CA ALA A 300 6.41 -5.04 11.88
C ALA A 300 4.89 -4.90 12.08
N ASP A 301 4.12 -5.05 11.01
CA ASP A 301 2.71 -4.71 10.91
C ASP A 301 1.78 -5.88 10.57
N GLU A 302 2.30 -7.08 10.31
CA GLU A 302 1.55 -8.28 9.94
C GLU A 302 2.01 -9.50 10.75
N ILE A 303 1.05 -10.29 11.24
CA ILE A 303 1.27 -11.64 11.78
C ILE A 303 0.56 -12.64 10.88
N VAL A 304 1.20 -13.76 10.55
CA VAL A 304 0.62 -14.82 9.73
C VAL A 304 0.64 -16.15 10.48
N VAL A 305 -0.52 -16.74 10.68
CA VAL A 305 -0.71 -18.05 11.33
C VAL A 305 -1.08 -19.09 10.27
N ARG A 306 -0.35 -20.21 10.23
CA ARG A 306 -0.62 -21.31 9.30
C ARG A 306 -1.75 -22.20 9.80
N VAL A 307 -2.72 -22.49 8.93
CA VAL A 307 -3.85 -23.38 9.19
C VAL A 307 -3.63 -24.77 8.60
N THR A 308 -2.89 -24.87 7.49
CA THR A 308 -2.59 -26.16 6.84
C THR A 308 -1.64 -27.02 7.68
N ASP A 309 -1.95 -28.31 7.78
CA ASP A 309 -1.08 -29.31 8.38
C ASP A 309 -0.06 -29.84 7.38
N THR A 310 1.10 -30.21 7.90
CA THR A 310 2.24 -30.75 7.19
C THR A 310 2.65 -32.07 7.84
N LYS A 311 3.37 -32.93 7.11
CA LYS A 311 3.88 -34.19 7.65
C LYS A 311 4.79 -34.04 8.88
N ARG A 312 5.25 -32.82 9.18
CA ARG A 312 6.06 -32.50 10.37
C ARG A 312 5.21 -32.24 11.62
N ASP A 313 3.91 -32.07 11.46
CA ASP A 313 3.00 -31.80 12.55
C ASP A 313 2.62 -33.11 13.25
N ARG A 314 2.69 -33.13 14.59
CA ARG A 314 2.47 -34.33 15.40
C ARG A 314 1.06 -34.94 15.27
N SER A 315 0.10 -34.16 14.75
CA SER A 315 -1.30 -34.55 14.53
C SER A 315 -1.69 -34.46 13.04
N TYR A 316 -0.76 -34.80 12.14
CA TYR A 316 -1.01 -34.74 10.69
C TYR A 316 -2.16 -35.66 10.28
N GLU A 317 -3.30 -35.05 10.00
CA GLU A 317 -4.39 -35.59 9.19
C GLU A 317 -4.61 -34.60 8.05
N GLU A 318 -4.60 -35.07 6.81
CA GLU A 318 -4.79 -34.20 5.66
C GLU A 318 -6.23 -33.65 5.67
N LEU A 319 -6.38 -32.42 6.15
CA LEU A 319 -7.67 -31.75 6.23
C LEU A 319 -8.26 -31.56 4.83
N SER A 320 -9.54 -31.89 4.68
CA SER A 320 -10.29 -31.54 3.47
C SER A 320 -10.30 -30.02 3.27
N LYS A 321 -10.52 -29.56 2.03
CA LYS A 321 -10.65 -28.11 1.76
C LYS A 321 -11.76 -27.45 2.58
N GLN A 322 -12.84 -28.20 2.87
CA GLN A 322 -13.96 -27.71 3.69
C GLN A 322 -13.54 -27.54 5.15
N ASP A 323 -12.79 -28.49 5.70
CA ASP A 323 -12.29 -28.40 7.08
C ASP A 323 -11.26 -27.28 7.24
N GLN A 324 -10.37 -27.09 6.26
CA GLN A 324 -9.43 -25.97 6.26
C GLN A 324 -10.16 -24.63 6.26
N LEU A 325 -11.21 -24.49 5.45
CA LEU A 325 -12.05 -23.30 5.42
C LEU A 325 -12.73 -23.06 6.78
N LEU A 326 -13.32 -24.10 7.37
CA LEU A 326 -13.94 -24.04 8.69
C LEU A 326 -12.93 -23.61 9.77
N HIS A 327 -11.75 -24.23 9.79
CA HIS A 327 -10.68 -23.92 10.74
C HIS A 327 -10.18 -22.49 10.59
N THR A 328 -9.96 -22.03 9.35
CA THR A 328 -9.60 -20.64 9.05
C THR A 328 -10.64 -19.67 9.59
N ASN A 329 -11.93 -19.90 9.35
CA ASN A 329 -12.98 -19.01 9.82
C ASN A 329 -13.12 -19.00 11.35
N ILE A 330 -13.01 -20.17 12.00
CA ILE A 330 -13.00 -20.29 13.47
C ILE A 330 -11.83 -19.48 14.06
N LEU A 331 -10.64 -19.62 13.48
CA LEU A 331 -9.45 -18.89 13.93
C LEU A 331 -9.57 -17.38 13.70
N MET A 332 -10.05 -16.94 12.53
CA MET A 332 -10.30 -15.53 12.25
C MET A 332 -11.26 -14.93 13.28
N LYS A 333 -12.38 -15.60 13.55
CA LYS A 333 -13.36 -15.14 14.54
C LYS A 333 -12.73 -15.01 15.92
N PHE A 334 -12.01 -16.02 16.38
CA PHE A 334 -11.32 -16.00 17.68
C PHE A 334 -10.33 -14.84 17.81
N ILE A 335 -9.55 -14.58 16.77
CA ILE A 335 -8.58 -13.46 16.76
C ILE A 335 -9.33 -12.12 16.84
N ARG A 336 -10.39 -11.93 16.05
CA ARG A 336 -11.20 -10.70 16.09
C ARG A 336 -11.82 -10.49 17.46
N ASP A 337 -12.43 -11.52 18.03
CA ASP A 337 -13.02 -11.47 19.37
C ASP A 337 -11.96 -11.12 20.42
N THR A 338 -10.76 -11.68 20.31
CA THR A 338 -9.62 -11.35 21.20
C THR A 338 -9.22 -9.88 21.07
N ILE A 339 -9.00 -9.39 19.85
CA ILE A 339 -8.65 -7.98 19.59
C ILE A 339 -9.73 -7.05 20.13
N ASN A 340 -11.00 -7.36 19.87
CA ASN A 340 -12.14 -6.56 20.31
C ASN A 340 -12.35 -6.59 21.83
N SER A 341 -11.88 -7.63 22.52
CA SER A 341 -11.99 -7.71 23.99
C SER A 341 -10.93 -6.88 24.74
N GLU A 342 -9.93 -6.35 24.05
CA GLU A 342 -8.72 -5.80 24.68
C GLU A 342 -8.60 -4.29 24.43
N PRO A 343 -8.88 -3.45 25.45
CA PRO A 343 -9.06 -2.00 25.26
C PRO A 343 -7.86 -1.29 24.63
N TYR A 344 -6.63 -1.73 24.92
CA TYR A 344 -5.43 -1.10 24.34
C TYR A 344 -5.32 -1.35 22.83
N LEU A 345 -5.78 -2.51 22.34
CA LEU A 345 -5.76 -2.87 20.92
C LEU A 345 -6.85 -2.15 20.14
N GLN A 346 -7.97 -1.79 20.78
CA GLN A 346 -9.05 -1.02 20.12
C GLN A 346 -8.61 0.39 19.66
N GLN A 347 -7.47 0.88 20.14
CA GLN A 347 -6.87 2.13 19.64
C GLN A 347 -6.27 1.98 18.23
N ILE A 348 -6.00 0.74 17.81
CA ILE A 348 -5.33 0.38 16.57
C ILE A 348 -6.32 -0.42 15.71
N THR A 349 -6.38 -0.10 14.42
CA THR A 349 -7.22 -0.85 13.48
C THR A 349 -6.46 -2.05 12.94
N PHE A 350 -6.97 -3.24 13.20
CA PHE A 350 -6.47 -4.49 12.63
C PHE A 350 -7.42 -5.02 11.57
N ARG A 351 -6.85 -5.69 10.57
CA ARG A 351 -7.56 -6.42 9.54
C ARG A 351 -7.20 -7.91 9.67
N VAL A 352 -8.21 -8.76 9.86
CA VAL A 352 -8.03 -10.20 10.07
C VAL A 352 -8.62 -10.97 8.90
N GLU A 353 -7.80 -11.73 8.19
CA GLU A 353 -8.13 -12.28 6.88
C GLU A 353 -7.55 -13.66 6.65
N GLY A 354 -8.36 -14.56 6.09
CA GLY A 354 -7.93 -15.87 5.65
C GLY A 354 -7.48 -15.82 4.19
N PHE A 355 -6.42 -16.56 3.85
CA PHE A 355 -6.02 -16.72 2.45
C PHE A 355 -5.32 -18.05 2.21
N THR A 356 -5.38 -18.52 0.97
CA THR A 356 -4.53 -19.60 0.45
C THR A 356 -3.40 -18.99 -0.37
N LEU A 357 -2.17 -19.44 -0.16
CA LEU A 357 -1.01 -18.99 -0.92
C LEU A 357 -0.78 -19.94 -2.10
N LYS A 358 -0.69 -19.41 -3.32
CA LYS A 358 -0.27 -20.16 -4.50
C LYS A 358 1.03 -19.62 -5.05
N GLN A 359 1.92 -20.53 -5.42
CA GLN A 359 3.15 -20.21 -6.12
C GLN A 359 2.88 -20.17 -7.63
N ILE A 360 3.43 -19.16 -8.30
CA ILE A 360 3.42 -19.08 -9.76
C ILE A 360 4.79 -19.55 -10.24
N LYS A 361 4.82 -20.65 -11.00
CA LYS A 361 6.05 -21.29 -11.49
C LYS A 361 6.20 -21.08 -12.99
N SER A 362 7.43 -20.87 -13.44
CA SER A 362 7.78 -20.73 -14.85
C SER A 362 8.54 -21.96 -15.33
N PRO A 363 7.98 -22.76 -16.26
CA PRO A 363 8.67 -23.92 -16.84
C PRO A 363 9.99 -23.53 -17.51
N LYS A 364 10.01 -22.39 -18.22
CA LYS A 364 11.20 -21.89 -18.91
C LYS A 364 12.31 -21.39 -17.98
N LEU A 365 11.99 -21.12 -16.72
CA LEU A 365 12.97 -20.80 -15.68
C LEU A 365 13.28 -22.00 -14.78
N GLY A 366 12.99 -23.22 -15.24
CA GLY A 366 13.23 -24.46 -14.50
C GLY A 366 12.28 -24.63 -13.32
N ASP A 367 11.01 -24.31 -13.50
CA ASP A 367 9.94 -24.35 -12.50
C ASP A 367 10.19 -23.51 -11.25
N LYS A 368 11.04 -22.49 -11.36
CA LYS A 368 11.28 -21.51 -10.30
C LYS A 368 10.04 -20.65 -10.06
N ALA A 369 9.86 -20.23 -8.80
CA ALA A 369 8.86 -19.23 -8.44
C ALA A 369 9.16 -17.91 -9.16
N VAL A 370 8.18 -17.37 -9.88
CA VAL A 370 8.22 -16.01 -10.45
C VAL A 370 7.32 -15.03 -9.69
N GLY A 371 6.60 -15.55 -8.69
CA GLY A 371 5.75 -14.79 -7.79
C GLY A 371 4.79 -15.69 -7.03
N PHE A 372 3.93 -15.05 -6.24
CA PHE A 372 2.94 -15.71 -5.41
C PHE A 372 1.59 -14.98 -5.52
N VAL A 373 0.50 -15.70 -5.25
CA VAL A 373 -0.86 -15.14 -5.16
C VAL A 373 -1.45 -15.51 -3.81
N LYS A 374 -1.91 -14.51 -3.05
CA LYS A 374 -2.84 -14.72 -1.93
C LYS A 374 -4.25 -14.79 -2.52
N GLU A 375 -4.91 -15.94 -2.42
CA GLU A 375 -6.32 -16.10 -2.73
C GLU A 375 -7.12 -15.94 -1.44
N TYR A 376 -7.85 -14.84 -1.29
CA TYR A 376 -8.53 -14.57 -0.03
C TYR A 376 -9.78 -15.43 0.13
N ILE A 377 -9.95 -15.90 1.36
CA ILE A 377 -11.10 -16.69 1.77
C ILE A 377 -12.20 -15.70 2.17
N THR A 378 -13.33 -15.73 1.46
CA THR A 378 -14.50 -14.94 1.84
C THR A 378 -15.08 -15.47 3.15
N ASP A 379 -15.36 -14.56 4.07
CA ASP A 379 -15.92 -14.88 5.39
C ASP A 379 -17.36 -15.36 5.26
N ALA A 380 -17.54 -16.67 5.04
CA ALA A 380 -18.84 -17.29 4.90
C ALA A 380 -19.62 -17.32 6.23
N ILE A 381 -18.94 -17.17 7.38
CA ILE A 381 -19.56 -17.28 8.72
C ILE A 381 -20.18 -15.95 9.14
N LEU A 382 -19.59 -14.81 8.76
CA LEU A 382 -20.11 -13.49 9.13
C LEU A 382 -21.06 -12.87 8.09
N GLY A 383 -21.15 -13.43 6.88
CA GLY A 383 -22.00 -12.87 5.81
C GLY A 383 -21.58 -11.47 5.35
N GLU A 384 -20.47 -10.96 5.87
CA GLU A 384 -19.90 -9.69 5.47
C GLU A 384 -19.15 -9.89 4.16
N LYS A 385 -19.61 -9.21 3.09
CA LYS A 385 -18.75 -8.97 1.93
C LYS A 385 -17.48 -8.31 2.46
N SER A 386 -16.31 -8.83 2.11
CA SER A 386 -15.04 -8.22 2.52
C SER A 386 -15.09 -6.73 2.17
N ASN A 387 -15.06 -5.86 3.19
CA ASN A 387 -14.89 -4.41 3.05
C ASN A 387 -13.47 -4.08 2.57
N SER A 388 -12.98 -4.79 1.56
CA SER A 388 -11.70 -4.53 0.94
C SER A 388 -11.91 -3.46 -0.13
N GLU A 389 -12.15 -2.22 0.30
CA GLU A 389 -12.11 -1.04 -0.59
C GLU A 389 -10.79 -0.93 -1.39
N HIS A 390 -9.78 -1.74 -1.02
CA HIS A 390 -8.44 -1.77 -1.60
C HIS A 390 -8.13 -3.01 -2.44
N ARG A 391 -9.06 -3.98 -2.59
CA ARG A 391 -8.88 -5.14 -3.47
C ARG A 391 -9.90 -5.05 -4.58
N GLY A 392 -9.48 -5.13 -5.84
CA GLY A 392 -10.44 -5.15 -6.93
C GLY A 392 -11.28 -6.42 -6.94
N LEU A 393 -12.02 -6.63 -8.03
CA LEU A 393 -13.16 -7.55 -8.08
C LEU A 393 -12.77 -9.02 -7.91
N LEU A 394 -11.49 -9.36 -8.07
CA LEU A 394 -11.00 -10.75 -8.17
C LEU A 394 -10.56 -11.38 -6.84
N ASN A 395 -10.64 -10.66 -5.70
CA ASN A 395 -10.32 -11.17 -4.35
C ASN A 395 -8.98 -11.92 -4.22
N VAL A 396 -7.96 -11.46 -4.97
CA VAL A 396 -6.58 -11.98 -4.92
C VAL A 396 -5.59 -10.85 -4.66
N GLU A 397 -4.37 -11.18 -4.27
CA GLU A 397 -3.24 -10.25 -4.22
C GLU A 397 -1.96 -10.93 -4.71
N PHE A 398 -1.30 -10.32 -5.69
CA PHE A 398 0.00 -10.78 -6.19
C PHE A 398 1.16 -10.25 -5.35
N LYS A 399 2.12 -11.12 -5.02
CA LYS A 399 3.31 -10.81 -4.20
C LYS A 399 4.58 -11.36 -4.85
N GLY A 400 5.69 -10.63 -4.71
CA GLY A 400 7.00 -11.05 -5.23
C GLY A 400 7.11 -11.12 -6.75
N VAL A 401 6.16 -10.53 -7.49
CA VAL A 401 6.18 -10.46 -8.96
C VAL A 401 6.92 -9.20 -9.37
N THR A 402 7.93 -9.33 -10.23
CA THR A 402 8.60 -8.15 -10.78
C THR A 402 7.71 -7.43 -11.80
N ASN A 403 7.66 -6.09 -11.77
CA ASN A 403 6.73 -5.30 -12.59
C ASN A 403 6.75 -5.64 -14.08
N TYR A 404 7.91 -5.90 -14.68
CA TYR A 404 8.01 -6.23 -16.11
C TYR A 404 7.52 -7.65 -16.45
N LEU A 405 7.43 -8.55 -15.46
CA LEU A 405 6.84 -9.90 -15.63
C LEU A 405 5.36 -9.92 -15.27
N PHE A 406 4.86 -8.87 -14.59
CA PHE A 406 3.50 -8.84 -14.08
C PHE A 406 2.43 -9.10 -15.15
N PRO A 407 2.48 -8.54 -16.37
CA PRO A 407 1.45 -8.82 -17.38
C PRO A 407 1.36 -10.31 -17.74
N GLN A 408 2.51 -10.97 -17.96
CA GLN A 408 2.56 -12.41 -18.28
C GLN A 408 2.08 -13.25 -17.12
N VAL A 409 2.53 -12.93 -15.90
CA VAL A 409 2.15 -13.62 -14.66
C VAL A 409 0.64 -13.51 -14.41
N PHE A 410 0.10 -12.31 -14.58
CA PHE A 410 -1.32 -12.01 -14.43
C PHE A 410 -2.16 -12.80 -15.43
N LYS A 411 -1.82 -12.71 -16.72
CA LYS A 411 -2.55 -13.42 -17.78
C LYS A 411 -2.48 -14.93 -17.62
N ASN A 412 -1.30 -15.48 -17.33
CA ASN A 412 -1.13 -16.91 -17.07
C ASN A 412 -2.00 -17.39 -15.91
N TYR A 413 -2.00 -16.65 -14.78
CA TYR A 413 -2.80 -17.02 -13.62
C TYR A 413 -4.32 -17.01 -13.91
N PHE A 414 -4.81 -16.07 -14.73
CA PHE A 414 -6.22 -15.99 -15.13
C PHE A 414 -6.56 -16.75 -16.42
N GLY A 415 -5.62 -17.54 -16.98
CA GLY A 415 -5.84 -18.29 -18.22
C GLY A 415 -6.09 -17.43 -19.46
N LYS A 416 -5.58 -16.20 -19.49
CA LYS A 416 -5.65 -15.28 -20.64
C LYS A 416 -4.45 -15.50 -21.58
N GLU A 417 -4.66 -15.30 -22.87
CA GLU A 417 -3.59 -15.40 -23.88
C GLU A 417 -2.53 -14.30 -23.71
N ILE A 418 -1.26 -14.69 -23.64
CA ILE A 418 -0.13 -13.76 -23.55
C ILE A 418 0.11 -13.15 -24.93
N GLU A 419 0.03 -11.83 -25.01
CA GLU A 419 0.18 -11.06 -26.25
C GLU A 419 1.59 -10.45 -26.37
N GLU A 420 1.89 -9.90 -27.54
CA GLU A 420 3.17 -9.22 -27.80
C GLU A 420 3.48 -8.11 -26.79
N ASN A 421 2.46 -7.34 -26.38
CA ASN A 421 2.62 -6.24 -25.42
C ASN A 421 3.02 -6.71 -24.02
N ASP A 422 2.72 -7.96 -23.64
CA ASP A 422 3.07 -8.52 -22.33
C ASP A 422 4.55 -8.93 -22.23
N ARG A 423 5.23 -9.02 -23.38
CA ARG A 423 6.65 -9.41 -23.48
C ARG A 423 7.60 -8.23 -23.48
N LYS A 424 7.09 -6.99 -23.48
CA LYS A 424 7.90 -5.77 -23.55
C LYS A 424 8.50 -5.44 -22.18
N ILE A 425 9.84 -5.34 -22.13
CA ILE A 425 10.61 -4.94 -20.95
C ILE A 425 11.09 -3.50 -21.11
N LEU A 426 10.82 -2.70 -20.08
CA LEU A 426 11.29 -1.33 -19.99
C LEU A 426 11.97 -1.06 -18.65
N LEU A 427 13.05 -0.30 -18.70
CA LEU A 427 13.72 0.30 -17.54
C LEU A 427 13.60 1.82 -17.69
N ASP A 428 13.19 2.49 -16.64
CA ASP A 428 13.08 3.95 -16.59
C ASP A 428 12.26 4.59 -17.74
N GLY A 429 11.25 3.87 -18.24
CA GLY A 429 10.37 4.33 -19.31
C GLY A 429 10.96 4.21 -20.72
N GLN A 430 12.15 3.62 -20.87
CA GLN A 430 12.75 3.32 -22.16
C GLN A 430 12.54 1.86 -22.54
N PHE A 431 12.15 1.63 -23.80
CA PHE A 431 12.14 0.31 -24.41
C PHE A 431 13.54 -0.28 -24.39
N ILE A 432 13.70 -1.38 -23.66
CA ILE A 432 14.98 -2.08 -23.56
C ILE A 432 14.97 -3.35 -24.39
N ALA A 433 13.91 -4.15 -24.29
CA ALA A 433 13.82 -5.41 -25.01
C ALA A 433 12.38 -5.87 -25.15
N THR A 434 12.13 -6.72 -26.15
CA THR A 434 11.00 -7.65 -26.10
C THR A 434 11.58 -9.01 -25.75
N LEU A 435 10.97 -9.71 -24.81
CA LEU A 435 11.29 -11.11 -24.57
C LEU A 435 10.88 -11.89 -25.81
N ASP A 436 11.83 -12.59 -26.42
CA ASP A 436 11.59 -13.41 -27.61
C ASP A 436 10.43 -14.40 -27.37
N ASP A 437 10.31 -14.85 -26.12
CA ASP A 437 9.43 -15.90 -25.68
C ASP A 437 8.66 -15.50 -24.40
N THR A 438 7.47 -16.10 -24.22
CA THR A 438 6.78 -16.11 -22.92
C THR A 438 7.67 -16.75 -21.86
N ILE A 439 7.50 -16.41 -20.58
CA ILE A 439 8.13 -17.18 -19.48
C ILE A 439 7.32 -18.43 -19.09
N PHE A 440 6.14 -18.62 -19.67
CA PHE A 440 5.26 -19.77 -19.43
C PHE A 440 5.24 -20.72 -20.63
#